data_AF-A0A8J4SG30-F1
#
_entry.id   AF-A0A8J4SG30-F1
#
_cell.length_a   1.000
_cell.length_b   1.000
_cell.length_c   1.000
_cell.angle_alpha   90.00
_cell.angle_beta   90.00
_cell.angle_gamma   90.00
#
_symmetry.space_group_name_H-M   'P 1'
#
loop_
_entity.id
_entity.type
_entity.pdbx_description
1 polymer ?
#
loop_
_entity_poly.entity_id
_entity_poly.type
_entity_poly.pdbx_seq_one_letter_code
_entity_poly.pdbx_strand_id
1 'polypeptide(L)'
;MQEEVVNHYKWMTTEQFGDVLAIGNALPGPIATKISAFVGYQVAGWFGAFIASFATVVPSAVALILLLRLLNKHRTSPKVKGMTLLVQPVIAVLMILLTWEFGQVSTNSIGIWQTLIIAGISLWVMTKTKLHPAILIVIAFAYGALVLSHTM
;
A
#
# COMPACT_ATOMS: atom_id res chain seq x y z
N MET A 1 -15.90 -0.62 -5.36
CA MET A 1 -15.85 -1.93 -4.66
C MET A 1 -16.95 -2.06 -3.63
N GLN A 2 -17.05 -1.19 -2.62
CA GLN A 2 -18.13 -1.27 -1.62
C GLN A 2 -19.53 -1.30 -2.25
N GLU A 3 -19.80 -0.41 -3.20
CA GLU A 3 -21.09 -0.36 -3.92
C GLU A 3 -21.45 -1.72 -4.54
N GLU A 4 -20.52 -2.32 -5.28
CA GLU A 4 -20.73 -3.62 -5.92
C GLU A 4 -20.94 -4.73 -4.90
N VAL A 5 -20.07 -4.81 -3.88
CA VAL A 5 -20.06 -5.96 -2.94
C VAL A 5 -21.23 -5.89 -1.95
N VAL A 6 -21.57 -4.71 -1.47
CA VAL A 6 -22.56 -4.50 -0.40
C VAL A 6 -23.94 -4.17 -0.99
N ASN A 7 -24.03 -3.22 -1.91
CA ASN A 7 -25.32 -2.71 -2.39
C ASN A 7 -25.86 -3.52 -3.58
N HIS A 8 -24.99 -3.87 -4.54
CA HIS A 8 -25.41 -4.58 -5.75
C HIS A 8 -25.52 -6.10 -5.51
N TYR A 9 -24.42 -6.77 -5.20
CA TYR A 9 -24.38 -8.23 -5.04
C TYR A 9 -24.79 -8.72 -3.65
N LYS A 10 -24.82 -7.83 -2.65
CA LYS A 10 -25.19 -8.13 -1.25
C LYS A 10 -24.42 -9.33 -0.67
N TRP A 11 -23.16 -9.51 -1.08
CA TRP A 11 -22.31 -10.59 -0.59
C TRP A 11 -21.83 -10.34 0.84
N MET A 12 -21.84 -9.08 1.29
CA MET A 12 -21.40 -8.67 2.62
C MET A 12 -22.27 -7.52 3.13
N THR A 13 -22.39 -7.39 4.45
CA THR A 13 -22.98 -6.18 5.06
C THR A 13 -21.95 -5.04 5.08
N THR A 14 -22.43 -3.81 5.30
CA THR A 14 -21.56 -2.64 5.45
C THR A 14 -20.55 -2.80 6.59
N GLU A 15 -20.96 -3.40 7.71
CA GLU A 15 -20.09 -3.69 8.86
C GLU A 15 -19.00 -4.70 8.50
N GLN A 16 -19.39 -5.82 7.89
CA GLN A 16 -18.44 -6.84 7.45
C GLN A 16 -17.44 -6.29 6.42
N PHE A 17 -17.89 -5.46 5.49
CA PHE A 17 -17.00 -4.79 4.54
C PHE A 17 -16.04 -3.83 5.25
N GLY A 18 -16.52 -3.13 6.30
CA GLY A 18 -15.70 -2.29 7.17
C GLY A 18 -14.57 -3.07 7.85
N ASP A 19 -14.87 -4.23 8.41
CA ASP A 19 -13.85 -5.10 9.05
C ASP A 19 -12.81 -5.60 8.04
N VAL A 20 -13.26 -6.02 6.86
CA VAL A 20 -12.36 -6.45 5.78
C VAL A 20 -11.48 -5.29 5.29
N LEU A 21 -12.04 -4.08 5.20
CA LEU A 21 -11.29 -2.88 4.87
C LEU A 21 -10.25 -2.56 5.95
N ALA A 22 -10.59 -2.71 7.23
CA ALA A 22 -9.65 -2.50 8.34
C ALA A 22 -8.47 -3.49 8.26
N ILE A 23 -8.75 -4.79 8.06
CA ILE A 23 -7.72 -5.82 7.85
C ILE A 23 -6.90 -5.51 6.59
N GLY A 24 -7.57 -5.07 5.52
CA GLY A 24 -6.95 -4.66 4.27
C GLY A 24 -5.97 -3.49 4.45
N ASN A 25 -6.24 -2.56 5.36
CA ASN A 25 -5.33 -1.46 5.69
C ASN A 25 -4.19 -1.88 6.63
N ALA A 26 -4.43 -2.85 7.52
CA ALA A 26 -3.42 -3.35 8.44
C ALA A 26 -2.30 -4.13 7.74
N LEU A 27 -2.64 -4.88 6.69
CA LEU A 27 -1.65 -5.61 5.91
C LEU A 27 -0.90 -4.68 4.95
N PRO A 28 0.40 -4.89 4.68
CA PRO A 28 1.10 -4.16 3.62
C PRO A 28 0.54 -4.50 2.23
N GLY A 29 0.67 -3.57 1.27
CA GLY A 29 0.34 -3.80 -0.14
C GLY A 29 -1.03 -3.27 -0.60
N PRO A 30 -1.39 -3.49 -1.88
CA PRO A 30 -2.56 -2.88 -2.50
C PRO A 30 -3.87 -3.32 -1.85
N ILE A 31 -4.60 -2.35 -1.30
CA ILE A 31 -5.87 -2.59 -0.57
C ILE A 31 -6.89 -3.28 -1.49
N ALA A 32 -7.03 -2.81 -2.73
CA ALA A 32 -7.98 -3.36 -3.69
C ALA A 32 -7.78 -4.86 -3.94
N THR A 33 -6.54 -5.31 -4.12
CA THR A 33 -6.23 -6.73 -4.35
C THR A 33 -6.58 -7.57 -3.13
N LYS A 34 -6.25 -7.12 -1.91
CA LYS A 34 -6.56 -7.84 -0.67
C LYS A 34 -8.07 -7.99 -0.44
N ILE A 35 -8.82 -6.89 -0.58
CA ILE A 35 -10.28 -6.92 -0.43
C ILE A 35 -10.90 -7.81 -1.51
N SER A 36 -10.44 -7.70 -2.76
CA SER A 36 -10.95 -8.57 -3.85
C SER A 36 -10.71 -10.06 -3.58
N ALA A 37 -9.53 -10.42 -3.04
CA ALA A 37 -9.20 -11.79 -2.71
C ALA A 37 -10.09 -12.33 -1.57
N PHE A 38 -10.33 -11.52 -0.54
CA PHE A 38 -11.18 -11.91 0.59
C PHE A 38 -12.64 -12.03 0.18
N VAL A 39 -13.16 -11.06 -0.58
CA VAL A 39 -14.53 -11.14 -1.13
C VAL A 39 -14.68 -12.35 -2.04
N GLY A 40 -13.70 -12.61 -2.91
CA GLY A 40 -13.68 -13.82 -3.75
C GLY A 40 -13.66 -15.11 -2.92
N TYR A 41 -12.90 -15.13 -1.82
CA TYR A 41 -12.89 -16.24 -0.88
C TYR A 41 -14.26 -16.47 -0.24
N GLN A 42 -14.95 -15.41 0.15
CA GLN A 42 -16.27 -15.50 0.76
C GLN A 42 -17.32 -16.06 -0.20
N VAL A 43 -17.19 -15.78 -1.50
CA VAL A 43 -18.16 -16.19 -2.53
C VAL A 43 -17.92 -17.63 -3.00
N ALA A 44 -16.68 -18.04 -3.28
CA ALA A 44 -16.38 -19.34 -3.88
C ALA A 44 -15.10 -20.01 -3.33
N GLY A 45 -14.74 -19.69 -2.08
CA GLY A 45 -13.57 -20.25 -1.41
C GLY A 45 -12.26 -19.92 -2.14
N TRP A 46 -11.28 -20.82 -2.04
CA TRP A 46 -9.95 -20.62 -2.64
C TRP A 46 -9.96 -20.33 -4.14
N PHE A 47 -10.88 -20.94 -4.89
CA PHE A 47 -11.03 -20.68 -6.32
C PHE A 47 -11.55 -19.26 -6.59
N GLY A 48 -12.55 -18.81 -5.81
CA GLY A 48 -13.05 -17.44 -5.90
C GLY A 48 -11.98 -16.40 -5.55
N ALA A 49 -11.15 -16.68 -4.53
CA ALA A 49 -10.05 -15.80 -4.15
C ALA A 49 -9.01 -15.62 -5.28
N PHE A 50 -8.65 -16.73 -5.94
CA PHE A 50 -7.72 -16.71 -7.07
C PHE A 50 -8.30 -15.95 -8.26
N ILE A 51 -9.53 -16.26 -8.66
CA ILE A 51 -10.20 -15.63 -9.80
C ILE A 51 -10.39 -14.13 -9.54
N ALA A 52 -10.86 -13.73 -8.35
CA ALA A 52 -11.07 -12.33 -8.00
C ALA A 52 -9.76 -11.52 -7.99
N SER A 53 -8.67 -12.12 -7.48
CA SER A 53 -7.35 -11.51 -7.50
C SER A 53 -6.85 -11.32 -8.94
N PHE A 54 -6.99 -12.33 -9.79
CA PHE A 54 -6.62 -12.26 -11.21
C PHE A 54 -7.45 -11.21 -11.95
N ALA A 55 -8.78 -11.23 -11.77
CA ALA A 55 -9.69 -10.27 -12.38
C ALA A 55 -9.43 -8.82 -11.94
N THR A 56 -8.85 -8.62 -10.76
CA THR A 56 -8.47 -7.29 -10.27
C THR A 56 -7.12 -6.83 -10.81
N VAL A 57 -6.12 -7.72 -10.84
CA VAL A 57 -4.73 -7.35 -11.19
C VAL A 57 -4.49 -7.35 -12.70
N VAL A 58 -4.98 -8.38 -13.41
CA VAL A 58 -4.66 -8.59 -14.84
C VAL A 58 -5.16 -7.46 -15.72
N PRO A 59 -6.42 -6.99 -15.63
CA PRO A 59 -6.90 -5.91 -16.50
C PRO A 59 -6.12 -4.62 -16.30
N SER A 60 -5.78 -4.29 -15.05
CA SER A 60 -4.97 -3.12 -14.71
C SER A 60 -3.55 -3.23 -15.29
N ALA A 61 -2.91 -4.40 -15.16
CA ALA A 61 -1.59 -4.66 -15.72
C ALA A 61 -1.59 -4.56 -17.25
N VAL A 62 -2.61 -5.12 -17.92
CA VAL A 62 -2.75 -5.06 -19.38
C VAL A 62 -2.96 -3.61 -19.83
N ALA A 63 -3.85 -2.86 -19.18
CA ALA A 63 -4.10 -1.46 -19.48
C ALA A 63 -2.81 -0.62 -19.32
N LEU A 64 -2.06 -0.85 -18.25
CA LEU A 64 -0.77 -0.19 -18.01
C LEU A 64 0.23 -0.49 -19.12
N ILE A 65 0.41 -1.76 -19.50
CA ILE A 65 1.34 -2.18 -20.56
C ILE A 65 0.97 -1.50 -21.89
N LEU A 66 -0.33 -1.47 -22.23
CA LEU A 66 -0.82 -0.82 -23.45
C LEU A 66 -0.54 0.68 -23.43
N LEU A 67 -0.81 1.34 -22.30
CA LEU A 67 -0.59 2.78 -22.14
C LEU A 67 0.90 3.13 -22.20
N LEU A 68 1.77 2.33 -21.58
CA LEU A 68 3.22 2.48 -21.68
C LEU A 68 3.73 2.28 -23.11
N ARG A 69 3.16 1.32 -23.85
CA ARG A 69 3.51 1.11 -25.27
C ARG A 69 3.13 2.33 -26.11
N LEU A 70 1.95 2.90 -25.87
CA LEU A 70 1.47 4.11 -26.54
C LEU A 70 2.34 5.33 -26.19
N LEU A 71 2.71 5.48 -24.91
CA LEU A 71 3.59 6.52 -24.42
C LEU A 71 4.97 6.43 -25.07
N ASN A 72 5.56 5.24 -25.11
CA ASN A 72 6.87 5.00 -25.73
C ASN A 72 6.87 5.30 -27.24
N LYS A 73 5.76 5.00 -27.94
CA LYS A 73 5.60 5.35 -29.36
C LYS A 73 5.65 6.87 -29.61
N HIS A 74 5.16 7.68 -28.67
CA HIS A 74 5.08 9.15 -28.82
C HIS A 74 6.09 9.90 -27.95
N ARG A 75 7.07 9.21 -27.37
CA ARG A 75 8.02 9.76 -26.39
C ARG A 75 8.93 10.86 -26.95
N THR A 76 9.11 10.88 -28.27
CA THR A 76 9.91 11.89 -28.99
C THR A 76 9.19 13.23 -29.13
N SER A 77 7.87 13.28 -28.90
CA SER A 77 7.11 14.54 -28.93
C SER A 77 7.43 15.39 -27.70
N PRO A 78 7.79 16.68 -27.85
CA PRO A 78 8.08 17.57 -26.73
C PRO A 78 6.95 17.66 -25.71
N LYS A 79 5.69 17.59 -26.17
CA LYS A 79 4.48 17.65 -25.31
C LYS A 79 4.39 16.44 -24.39
N VAL A 80 4.63 15.23 -24.90
CA VAL A 80 4.57 13.97 -24.14
C VAL A 80 5.71 13.89 -23.13
N LYS A 81 6.90 14.35 -23.52
CA LYS A 81 8.05 14.46 -22.61
C LYS A 81 7.77 15.42 -21.46
N GLY A 82 7.15 16.57 -21.74
CA GLY A 82 6.72 17.53 -20.71
C GLY A 82 5.72 16.93 -19.73
N MET A 83 4.66 16.27 -20.22
CA MET A 83 3.67 15.59 -19.37
C MET A 83 4.30 14.51 -18.48
N THR A 84 5.25 13.74 -19.02
CA THR A 84 5.93 12.67 -18.25
C THR A 84 6.83 13.26 -17.16
N LEU A 85 7.50 14.39 -17.42
CA LEU A 85 8.35 15.06 -16.44
C LEU A 85 7.54 15.60 -15.25
N LEU A 86 6.30 16.04 -15.47
CA LEU A 86 5.40 16.50 -14.39
C LEU A 86 4.97 15.39 -13.43
N VAL A 87 5.17 14.12 -13.77
CA VAL A 87 4.87 13.00 -12.86
C VAL A 87 5.85 12.95 -11.68
N GLN A 88 7.12 13.31 -11.89
CA GLN A 88 8.15 13.30 -10.84
C GLN A 88 7.83 14.21 -9.64
N PRO A 89 7.47 15.49 -9.81
CA PRO A 89 7.10 16.35 -8.69
C PRO A 89 5.82 15.88 -7.99
N VAL A 90 4.85 15.31 -8.72
CA VAL A 90 3.65 14.73 -8.10
C VAL A 90 4.03 13.57 -7.18
N ILE A 91 4.89 12.66 -7.64
CA ILE A 91 5.39 11.57 -6.81
C ILE A 91 6.15 12.12 -5.59
N ALA A 92 6.97 13.15 -5.77
CA ALA A 92 7.71 13.77 -4.66
C ALA A 92 6.76 14.32 -3.58
N VAL A 93 5.71 15.06 -3.98
CA VAL A 93 4.69 15.58 -3.06
C VAL A 93 3.95 14.43 -2.36
N LEU A 94 3.55 13.39 -3.09
CA LEU A 94 2.90 12.20 -2.49
C LEU A 94 3.80 11.52 -1.46
N MET A 95 5.08 11.36 -1.75
CA MET A 95 6.06 10.77 -0.82
C MET A 95 6.23 11.62 0.44
N ILE A 96 6.29 12.95 0.30
CA ILE A 96 6.37 13.87 1.44
C ILE A 96 5.12 13.75 2.31
N LEU A 97 3.93 13.78 1.70
CA LEU A 97 2.66 13.67 2.42
C LEU A 97 2.55 12.35 3.21
N LEU A 98 2.86 11.23 2.55
CA LEU A 98 2.84 9.91 3.19
C LEU A 98 3.86 9.81 4.32
N THR A 99 5.07 10.35 4.11
CA THR A 99 6.11 10.38 5.16
C THR A 99 5.66 11.22 6.35
N TRP A 100 5.02 12.35 6.10
CA TRP A 100 4.51 13.25 7.14
C TRP A 100 3.35 12.61 7.92
N GLU A 101 2.44 11.94 7.24
CA GLU A 101 1.32 11.21 7.85
C GLU A 101 1.82 10.08 8.75
N PHE A 102 2.74 9.24 8.26
CA PHE A 102 3.35 8.19 9.08
C PHE A 102 4.17 8.76 10.24
N GLY A 103 4.81 9.91 10.05
CA GLY A 103 5.49 10.63 11.12
C GLY A 103 4.53 11.01 12.25
N GLN A 104 3.40 11.62 11.93
CA GLN A 104 2.37 11.99 12.92
C GLN A 104 1.79 10.78 13.66
N VAL A 105 1.46 9.70 12.91
CA VAL A 105 0.96 8.46 13.50
C VAL A 105 1.99 7.89 14.48
N SER A 106 3.26 7.80 14.07
CA SER A 106 4.34 7.30 14.93
C SER A 106 4.54 8.17 16.18
N THR A 107 4.54 9.49 16.05
CA THR A 107 4.73 10.40 17.20
C THR A 107 3.58 10.31 18.20
N ASN A 108 2.35 10.12 17.72
CA ASN A 108 1.17 10.01 18.59
C ASN A 108 1.08 8.64 19.26
N SER A 109 1.56 7.57 18.61
CA SER A 109 1.50 6.21 19.17
C SER A 109 2.65 5.86 20.11
N ILE A 110 3.89 6.25 19.78
CA ILE A 110 5.11 5.78 20.48
C ILE A 110 5.83 6.92 21.22
N GLY A 111 5.45 8.17 20.95
CA GLY A 111 6.14 9.35 21.45
C GLY A 111 7.25 9.84 20.51
N ILE A 112 7.58 11.13 20.66
CA ILE A 112 8.47 11.82 19.71
C ILE A 112 9.93 11.36 19.82
N TRP A 113 10.40 11.03 21.01
CA TRP A 113 11.78 10.61 21.26
C TRP A 113 12.08 9.26 20.62
N GLN A 114 11.20 8.28 20.83
CA GLN A 114 11.30 6.94 20.25
C GLN A 114 11.20 7.01 18.72
N THR A 115 10.27 7.81 18.19
CA THR A 115 10.12 8.02 16.74
C THR A 115 11.40 8.58 16.12
N LEU A 116 11.99 9.61 16.71
CA LEU A 116 13.23 10.21 16.21
C LEU A 116 14.43 9.25 16.28
N ILE A 117 14.55 8.48 17.36
CA ILE A 117 15.63 7.49 17.52
C ILE A 117 15.49 6.38 16.47
N ILE A 118 14.30 5.80 16.31
CA ILE A 118 14.06 4.74 15.32
C ILE A 118 14.29 5.27 13.90
N ALA A 119 13.81 6.48 13.59
CA ALA A 119 14.03 7.11 12.29
C ALA A 119 15.53 7.36 12.02
N GLY A 120 16.27 7.87 13.01
CA GLY A 120 17.70 8.12 12.91
C GLY A 120 18.51 6.84 12.70
N ILE A 121 18.24 5.79 13.48
CA ILE A 121 18.89 4.47 13.34
C ILE A 121 18.54 3.87 11.97
N SER A 122 17.27 3.93 11.57
CA SER A 122 16.81 3.42 10.26
C SER A 122 17.53 4.09 9.10
N LEU A 123 17.65 5.42 9.13
CA LEU A 123 18.34 6.20 8.11
C LEU A 123 19.84 5.85 8.09
N TRP A 124 20.48 5.73 9.25
CA TRP A 124 21.88 5.34 9.34
C TRP A 124 22.14 3.93 8.79
N VAL A 125 21.33 2.95 9.17
CA VAL A 125 21.42 1.57 8.67
C VAL A 125 21.21 1.54 7.15
N MET A 126 20.20 2.22 6.63
CA MET A 126 19.92 2.24 5.19
C MET A 126 21.00 2.93 4.35
N THR A 127 21.68 3.96 4.90
CA THR A 127 22.70 4.71 4.17
C THR A 127 24.10 4.09 4.28
N LYS A 128 24.42 3.42 5.39
CA LYS A 128 25.76 2.86 5.63
C LYS A 128 25.85 1.35 5.41
N THR A 129 24.74 0.63 5.52
CA THR A 129 24.73 -0.82 5.31
C THR A 129 23.89 -1.18 4.09
N LYS A 130 24.29 -2.22 3.36
CA LYS A 130 23.49 -2.78 2.25
C LYS A 130 22.35 -3.68 2.77
N LEU A 131 21.88 -3.46 4.00
CA LEU A 131 20.81 -4.28 4.56
C LEU A 131 19.53 -4.07 3.75
N HIS A 132 18.84 -5.18 3.50
CA HIS A 132 17.56 -5.12 2.82
C HIS A 132 16.53 -4.40 3.73
N PRO A 133 15.77 -3.40 3.22
CA PRO A 133 14.78 -2.66 4.02
C PRO A 133 13.76 -3.57 4.72
N ALA A 134 13.43 -4.72 4.10
CA ALA A 134 12.54 -5.71 4.72
C ALA A 134 13.04 -6.23 6.07
N ILE A 135 14.36 -6.44 6.25
CA ILE A 135 14.92 -6.91 7.53
C ILE A 135 14.76 -5.84 8.60
N LEU A 136 15.01 -4.59 8.24
CA LEU A 136 14.82 -3.45 9.13
C LEU A 136 13.37 -3.33 9.59
N ILE A 137 12.42 -3.51 8.67
CA ILE A 137 10.99 -3.51 8.97
C ILE A 137 10.64 -4.64 9.96
N VAL A 138 11.15 -5.85 9.75
CA VAL A 138 10.91 -6.98 10.66
C VAL A 138 11.45 -6.71 12.06
N ILE A 139 12.65 -6.14 12.17
CA ILE A 139 13.25 -5.77 13.47
C ILE A 139 12.42 -4.66 14.14
N ALA A 140 11.96 -3.66 13.40
CA ALA A 140 11.11 -2.59 13.93
C ALA A 140 9.77 -3.12 14.43
N PHE A 141 9.13 -4.05 13.70
CA PHE A 141 7.91 -4.72 14.15
C PHE A 141 8.15 -5.56 15.41
N ALA A 142 9.26 -6.31 15.49
CA ALA A 142 9.60 -7.09 16.68
C ALA A 142 9.85 -6.19 17.90
N TYR A 143 10.55 -5.08 17.71
CA TYR A 143 10.76 -4.07 18.75
C TYR A 143 9.43 -3.46 19.21
N GLY A 144 8.57 -3.07 18.27
CA GLY A 144 7.24 -2.56 18.56
C GLY A 144 6.39 -3.56 19.34
N ALA A 145 6.38 -4.83 18.94
CA ALA A 145 5.63 -5.89 19.61
C ALA A 145 6.10 -6.15 21.04
N LEU A 146 7.40 -6.05 21.34
CA LEU A 146 7.93 -6.32 22.68
C LEU A 146 7.83 -5.12 23.64
N VAL A 147 7.96 -3.91 23.12
CA VAL A 147 8.05 -2.69 23.95
C VAL A 147 6.69 -2.02 24.11
N LEU A 148 5.86 -1.96 23.05
CA LEU A 148 4.54 -1.31 23.12
C LEU A 148 3.45 -2.21 23.70
N SER A 149 3.60 -3.55 23.66
CA SER A 149 2.62 -4.47 24.26
C SER A 149 2.58 -4.40 25.78
N HIS A 150 3.63 -3.85 26.42
CA HIS A 150 3.74 -3.75 27.87
C HIS A 150 3.36 -2.37 28.42
N THR A 151 3.10 -1.38 27.55
CA THR A 151 2.78 0.01 27.92
C THR A 151 1.35 0.44 27.59
N MET A 152 0.52 -0.47 27.08
CA MET A 152 -0.92 -0.30 26.84
C MET A 152 -1.72 -1.07 27.89
#